data_AF-A0A1V4ZFZ8-F1
#
_entry.id   AF-A0A1V4ZFZ8-F1
#
_cell.length_a   1.000
_cell.length_b   1.000
_cell.length_c   1.000
_cell.angle_alpha   90.00
_cell.angle_beta   90.00
_cell.angle_gamma   90.00
#
_symmetry.space_group_name_H-M   'P 1'
#
loop_
_entity.id
_entity.type
_entity.pdbx_description
1 polymer ?
#
loop_
_entity_poly.entity_id
_entity_poly.type
_entity_poly.pdbx_seq_one_letter_code
_entity_poly.pdbx_strand_id
1 'polypeptide(L)'
;MLDHCPGAANIRTPTLSIKKCPRCGEEVEVFSNDVSVKCSTCGFEVYNDIMTCVQWCKYAKECVGQETYDRIMAQLKAQEERKGR
;
A
#
# COMPACT_ATOMS: atom_id res chain seq x y z
N MET A 1 17.28 -19.79 -1.41
CA MET A 1 17.51 -18.70 -2.37
C MET A 1 16.20 -17.94 -2.52
N LEU A 2 16.21 -16.63 -2.69
CA LEU A 2 15.00 -15.88 -3.03
C LEU A 2 14.93 -15.85 -4.56
N ASP A 3 14.04 -16.65 -5.13
CA ASP A 3 13.91 -16.78 -6.60
C ASP A 3 13.25 -15.54 -7.23
N HIS A 4 12.64 -14.67 -6.41
CA HIS A 4 12.08 -13.39 -6.81
C HIS A 4 12.09 -12.36 -5.66
N CYS A 5 11.96 -11.08 -6.02
CA CYS A 5 11.70 -10.01 -5.07
C CYS A 5 10.27 -10.16 -4.50
N PRO A 6 10.08 -10.36 -3.19
CA PRO A 6 8.74 -10.50 -2.63
C PRO A 6 7.94 -9.19 -2.72
N GLY A 7 8.62 -8.04 -2.72
CA GLY A 7 7.98 -6.73 -2.90
C GLY A 7 7.38 -6.52 -4.29
N ALA A 8 7.77 -7.34 -5.27
CA ALA A 8 7.20 -7.32 -6.62
C ALA A 8 5.98 -8.24 -6.77
N ALA A 9 5.59 -9.01 -5.75
CA ALA A 9 4.51 -9.99 -5.84
C ALA A 9 3.18 -9.35 -6.28
N ASN A 10 2.77 -8.29 -5.59
CA ASN A 10 1.52 -7.57 -5.90
C ASN A 10 1.55 -6.83 -7.25
N ILE A 11 2.74 -6.63 -7.84
CA ILE A 11 2.91 -6.01 -9.15
C ILE A 11 2.85 -7.07 -10.26
N ARG A 12 3.51 -8.21 -10.04
CA ARG A 12 3.57 -9.32 -11.01
C ARG A 12 2.28 -10.12 -11.07
N THR A 13 1.62 -10.29 -9.93
CA THR A 13 0.41 -11.08 -9.79
C THR A 13 -0.53 -10.37 -8.82
N PRO A 14 -1.17 -9.27 -9.26
CA PRO A 14 -2.08 -8.51 -8.41
C PRO A 14 -3.29 -9.38 -8.02
N THR A 15 -3.67 -9.31 -6.75
CA THR A 15 -4.87 -9.96 -6.24
C THR A 15 -6.00 -8.95 -6.11
N LEU A 16 -7.22 -9.37 -6.43
CA LEU A 16 -8.41 -8.54 -6.26
C LEU A 16 -9.00 -8.72 -4.85
N SER A 17 -9.50 -7.64 -4.26
CA SER A 17 -10.26 -7.65 -3.00
C SER A 17 -11.47 -6.74 -3.11
N ILE A 18 -12.56 -7.08 -2.42
CA ILE A 18 -13.77 -6.25 -2.35
C ILE A 18 -13.76 -5.44 -1.06
N LYS A 19 -13.85 -4.11 -1.17
CA LYS A 19 -14.01 -3.19 -0.03
C LYS A 19 -15.37 -2.49 -0.13
N LYS A 20 -15.96 -2.14 1.02
CA LYS A 20 -17.17 -1.30 1.06
C LYS A 20 -16.77 0.17 1.03
N CYS A 21 -17.41 0.96 0.16
CA CYS A 21 -17.22 2.40 0.14
C CYS A 21 -17.67 2.99 1.49
N PRO A 22 -16.81 3.73 2.22
CA PRO A 22 -17.16 4.25 3.55
C PRO A 22 -18.21 5.36 3.49
N ARG A 23 -18.48 5.93 2.31
CA ARG A 23 -19.47 7.00 2.13
C ARG A 23 -20.87 6.48 1.78
N CYS A 24 -20.98 5.45 0.93
CA CYS A 24 -22.27 5.00 0.40
C CYS A 24 -22.54 3.49 0.54
N GLY A 25 -21.56 2.70 0.99
CA GLY A 25 -21.71 1.26 1.19
C GLY A 25 -21.57 0.38 -0.06
N GLU A 26 -21.40 0.97 -1.25
CA GLU A 26 -21.18 0.25 -2.50
C GLU A 26 -19.95 -0.68 -2.43
N GLU A 27 -19.99 -1.81 -3.13
CA GLU A 27 -18.83 -2.69 -3.28
C GLU A 27 -17.86 -2.11 -4.30
N VAL A 28 -16.61 -1.93 -3.87
CA VAL A 28 -15.53 -1.42 -4.69
C VAL A 28 -14.48 -2.51 -4.81
N GLU A 29 -14.20 -2.88 -6.05
CA GLU A 29 -13.09 -3.73 -6.44
C GLU A 29 -11.77 -2.96 -6.27
N VAL A 30 -10.84 -3.52 -5.51
CA VAL A 30 -9.52 -2.93 -5.25
C VAL A 30 -8.45 -3.99 -5.49
N PHE A 31 -7.55 -3.74 -6.43
CA PHE A 31 -6.39 -4.60 -6.65
C PHE A 31 -5.28 -4.30 -5.64
N SER A 32 -4.46 -5.31 -5.33
CA SER A 32 -3.35 -5.20 -4.36
C SER A 32 -2.29 -4.15 -4.71
N ASN A 33 -2.27 -3.65 -5.94
CA ASN A 33 -1.38 -2.59 -6.43
C ASN A 33 -2.09 -1.24 -6.64
N ASP A 34 -3.40 -1.16 -6.43
CA ASP A 34 -4.14 0.11 -6.50
C ASP A 34 -3.87 0.94 -5.25
N VAL A 35 -3.37 2.17 -5.41
CA VAL A 35 -3.24 3.12 -4.29
C VAL A 35 -4.61 3.57 -3.79
N SER A 36 -5.51 3.86 -4.73
CA SER A 36 -6.89 4.23 -4.48
C SER A 36 -7.78 3.85 -5.67
N VAL A 37 -9.07 3.70 -5.40
CA VAL A 37 -10.10 3.45 -6.43
C VAL A 37 -11.26 4.41 -6.20
N LYS A 38 -11.77 5.01 -7.28
CA LYS A 38 -12.94 5.88 -7.22
C LYS A 38 -14.21 5.04 -7.20
N CYS A 39 -15.04 5.22 -6.17
CA CYS A 39 -16.35 4.59 -6.11
C CYS A 39 -17.21 5.02 -7.31
N SER A 40 -17.73 4.06 -8.06
CA SER A 40 -18.57 4.28 -9.24
C SER A 40 -19.89 4.97 -8.92
N THR A 41 -20.46 4.73 -7.73
CA THR A 41 -21.76 5.25 -7.31
C THR A 41 -21.70 6.70 -6.80
N CYS A 42 -20.80 7.00 -5.85
CA CYS A 42 -20.77 8.31 -5.19
C CYS A 42 -19.52 9.16 -5.50
N GLY A 43 -18.56 8.62 -6.26
CA GLY A 43 -17.33 9.29 -6.62
C GLY A 43 -16.32 9.47 -5.49
N PHE A 44 -16.56 8.91 -4.29
CA PHE A 44 -15.60 8.94 -3.19
C PHE A 44 -14.35 8.13 -3.53
N GLU A 45 -13.18 8.64 -3.15
CA GLU A 45 -11.91 7.95 -3.33
C GLU A 45 -11.67 6.98 -2.17
N VAL A 46 -11.71 5.69 -2.45
CA VAL A 46 -11.46 4.61 -1.49
C VAL A 46 -9.98 4.26 -1.55
N TYR A 47 -9.25 4.52 -0.47
CA TYR A 47 -7.82 4.22 -0.38
C TYR A 47 -7.59 2.75 -0.04
N ASN A 48 -6.52 2.19 -0.60
CA ASN A 48 -6.07 0.86 -0.26
C ASN A 48 -5.04 0.90 0.87
N ASP A 49 -4.95 -0.20 1.63
CA ASP A 49 -4.04 -0.33 2.76
C ASP A 49 -2.79 -1.08 2.29
N ILE A 50 -2.00 -0.42 1.44
CA ILE A 50 -0.77 -0.99 0.90
C ILE A 50 0.39 -0.69 1.85
N MET A 51 1.09 -1.74 2.29
CA MET A 51 2.39 -1.60 2.93
C MET A 51 3.51 -1.61 1.89
N THR A 52 4.43 -0.64 2.00
CA THR A 52 5.65 -0.64 1.17
C THR A 52 6.58 -1.76 1.62
N CYS A 53 7.34 -2.35 0.70
CA CYS A 53 8.33 -3.38 1.02
C CYS A 53 9.41 -2.89 2.00
N VAL A 54 9.61 -1.57 2.10
CA VAL A 54 10.49 -0.94 3.08
C VAL A 54 10.08 -1.24 4.52
N GLN A 55 8.79 -1.49 4.78
CA GLN A 55 8.28 -1.77 6.14
C GLN A 55 8.61 -3.17 6.65
N TRP A 56 8.78 -4.16 5.78
CA TRP A 56 8.85 -5.57 6.19
C TRP A 56 9.99 -6.36 5.54
N CYS A 57 10.56 -5.87 4.43
CA CYS A 57 11.63 -6.57 3.75
C CYS A 57 12.97 -6.28 4.41
N LYS A 58 13.61 -7.32 4.95
CA LYS A 58 14.93 -7.21 5.59
C LYS A 58 16.06 -6.68 4.70
N TYR A 59 15.91 -6.78 3.38
CA TYR A 59 16.89 -6.28 2.40
C TYR A 59 16.54 -4.91 1.83
N ALA A 60 15.45 -4.28 2.30
CA ALA A 60 14.95 -3.05 1.70
C ALA A 60 16.01 -1.94 1.72
N LYS A 61 16.75 -1.83 2.83
CA LYS A 61 17.79 -0.82 3.02
C LYS A 61 18.91 -0.94 1.99
N GLU A 62 19.35 -2.15 1.70
CA GLU A 62 20.33 -2.44 0.66
C GLU A 62 19.76 -2.20 -0.74
N CYS A 63 18.47 -2.49 -0.96
CA CYS A 63 17.82 -2.29 -2.26
C CYS A 63 17.60 -0.82 -2.64
N VAL A 64 17.11 0.01 -1.71
CA VAL A 64 16.76 1.42 -1.99
C VAL A 64 17.84 2.41 -1.58
N GLY A 65 18.83 1.96 -0.79
CA GLY A 65 19.88 2.79 -0.21
C GLY A 65 19.46 3.50 1.09
N GLN A 66 20.45 3.88 1.91
CA GLN A 66 20.26 4.49 3.23
C GLN A 66 19.34 5.71 3.20
N GLU A 67 19.63 6.69 2.33
CA GLU A 67 18.90 7.96 2.28
C GLU A 67 17.41 7.74 1.99
N THR A 68 17.11 6.93 0.98
CA THR A 68 15.73 6.61 0.59
C THR A 68 15.01 5.82 1.68
N TYR A 69 15.70 4.85 2.28
CA TYR A 69 15.15 4.06 3.38
C TYR A 69 14.74 4.96 4.55
N ASP A 70 15.64 5.85 4.98
CA ASP A 70 15.41 6.75 6.12
C ASP A 70 14.27 7.73 5.84
N ARG A 71 14.21 8.29 4.62
CA ARG A 71 13.13 9.17 4.18
C ARG A 71 11.77 8.46 4.24
N ILE A 72 11.68 7.24 3.72
CA ILE A 72 10.43 6.47 3.71
C ILE A 72 10.00 6.10 5.14
N MET A 73 10.93 5.63 5.97
CA MET A 73 10.64 5.29 7.37
C MET A 73 10.18 6.51 8.18
N ALA A 74 10.78 7.68 7.96
CA ALA A 74 10.33 8.92 8.58
C ALA A 74 8.90 9.30 8.16
N GLN A 75 8.56 9.15 6.87
CA GLN A 75 7.19 9.40 6.37
C GLN A 75 6.17 8.46 7.00
N LEU A 76 6.50 7.17 7.11
CA LEU A 76 5.63 6.16 7.72
C LEU A 76 5.36 6.48 9.19
N LYS A 77 6.41 6.80 9.96
CA LYS A 77 6.26 7.19 11.37
C LYS A 77 5.35 8.41 11.55
N ALA A 78 5.54 9.45 10.72
CA ALA A 78 4.70 10.63 10.75
C ALA A 78 3.23 10.33 10.37
N GLN A 79 2.99 9.37 9.48
CA GLN A 79 1.63 8.92 9.15
C GLN A 79 0.96 8.16 10.30
N GLU A 80 1.70 7.29 11.00
CA GLU A 80 1.19 6.56 12.17
C GLU A 80 0.82 7.50 13.32
N GLU A 81 1.68 8.48 13.63
CA GLU A 81 1.42 9.52 14.64
C GLU A 81 0.16 10.34 14.33
N ARG A 82 -0.13 10.58 13.03
CA ARG A 82 -1.35 11.28 12.59
C ARG A 82 -2.59 10.42 12.66
N LYS A 83 -2.48 9.10 12.48
CA LYS A 83 -3.61 8.15 12.57
C LYS A 83 -3.97 7.80 14.01
N GLY A 84 -3.01 7.85 14.93
CA GLY A 84 -3.21 7.58 16.36
C GLY A 84 -3.72 8.76 17.19
N ARG A 85 -3.89 9.94 16.58
CA ARG A 85 -4.44 11.16 17.21
C ARG A 85 -5.85 11.42 16.72
#